data_AF-A0A9D6LLN0-F1
#
_entry.id   AF-A0A9D6LLN0-F1
#
_cell.length_a   1.000
_cell.length_b   1.000
_cell.length_c   1.000
_cell.angle_alpha   90.00
_cell.angle_beta   90.00
_cell.angle_gamma   90.00
#
_symmetry.space_group_name_H-M   'P 1'
#
loop_
_entity.id
_entity.type
_entity.pdbx_description
1 polymer ?
#
loop_
_entity_poly.entity_id
_entity_poly.type
_entity_poly.pdbx_seq_one_letter_code
_entity_poly.pdbx_strand_id
1 'polypeptide(L)'
;MVIRVPLSQIEKARALLDWENQKEDPHPPVDNALAEEEEDVLVCPACESEVIPEEGTCPECGWEFDLDDETDEEEYFCSSCGEACDPDDPVCPNCGAHFDH
;
A
#
# COMPACT_ATOMS: atom_id res chain seq x y z
N MET A 1 0.91 6.31 56.16
CA MET A 1 -0.39 5.63 56.25
C MET A 1 -0.36 4.47 55.27
N VAL A 2 -0.36 3.23 55.75
CA VAL A 2 -0.21 2.03 54.88
C VAL A 2 -1.60 1.47 54.67
N ILE A 3 -2.10 1.52 53.44
CA ILE A 3 -3.44 1.03 53.11
C ILE A 3 -3.33 -0.48 52.90
N ARG A 4 -4.05 -1.24 53.73
CA ARG A 4 -4.07 -2.71 53.67
C ARG A 4 -5.12 -3.12 52.66
N VAL A 5 -4.67 -3.49 51.47
CA VAL A 5 -5.55 -3.92 50.37
C VAL A 5 -5.62 -5.46 50.36
N PRO A 6 -6.81 -6.08 50.22
CA PRO A 6 -6.93 -7.53 50.15
C PRO A 6 -6.20 -8.08 48.91
N LEU A 7 -5.55 -9.23 49.05
CA LEU A 7 -4.72 -9.84 48.00
C LEU A 7 -5.47 -10.02 46.67
N SER A 8 -6.77 -10.30 46.72
CA SER A 8 -7.63 -10.44 45.53
C SER A 8 -7.81 -9.16 44.71
N GLN A 9 -7.62 -7.99 45.32
CA GLN A 9 -7.62 -6.71 44.61
C GLN A 9 -6.24 -6.41 43.99
N ILE A 10 -5.16 -6.92 44.58
CA ILE A 10 -3.81 -6.83 44.02
C ILE A 10 -3.67 -7.73 42.79
N GLU A 11 -4.24 -8.94 42.84
CA GLU A 11 -4.24 -9.88 41.72
C GLU A 11 -5.04 -9.34 40.52
N LYS A 12 -6.18 -8.69 40.76
CA LYS A 12 -6.97 -8.01 39.71
C LYS A 12 -6.23 -6.82 39.09
N ALA A 13 -5.53 -6.03 39.90
CA ALA A 13 -4.72 -4.92 39.40
C ALA A 13 -3.53 -5.39 38.54
N ARG A 14 -2.91 -6.53 38.90
CA ARG A 14 -1.87 -7.17 38.10
C ARG A 14 -2.39 -7.65 36.74
N ALA A 15 -3.57 -8.26 36.70
CA ALA A 15 -4.17 -8.73 35.45
C ALA A 15 -4.53 -7.58 34.48
N LEU A 16 -4.88 -6.40 35.00
CA LEU A 16 -5.13 -5.21 34.17
C LEU A 16 -3.84 -4.60 33.61
N LEU A 17 -2.75 -4.56 34.40
CA LEU A 17 -1.43 -4.14 33.94
C LEU A 17 -0.80 -5.10 32.91
N ASP A 18 -1.18 -6.37 32.92
CA ASP A 18 -0.75 -7.39 31.96
C ASP A 18 -1.39 -7.16 30.58
N TRP A 19 -2.67 -6.75 30.55
CA TRP A 19 -3.37 -6.38 29.30
C TRP A 19 -2.85 -5.07 28.70
N GLU A 20 -2.47 -4.10 29.54
CA GLU A 20 -1.92 -2.81 29.09
C GLU A 20 -0.47 -2.93 28.58
N ASN A 21 0.38 -3.79 29.19
CA ASN A 21 1.74 -4.08 28.70
C ASN A 21 1.78 -5.06 27.50
N GLN A 22 0.66 -5.70 27.15
CA GLN A 22 0.55 -6.57 25.97
C GLN A 22 0.11 -5.83 24.70
N LYS A 23 -0.07 -4.50 24.76
CA LYS A 23 -0.36 -3.65 23.60
C LYS A 23 0.87 -3.04 22.94
N GLU A 24 2.06 -3.42 23.39
CA GLU A 24 3.30 -3.11 22.70
C GLU A 24 3.66 -4.32 21.86
N ASP A 25 3.35 -4.21 20.57
CA ASP A 25 3.74 -5.17 19.54
C ASP A 25 5.24 -5.46 19.67
N PRO A 26 5.68 -6.72 19.92
CA PRO A 26 7.09 -7.05 19.95
C PRO A 26 7.62 -7.02 18.52
N HIS A 27 7.95 -5.83 18.03
CA HIS A 27 8.68 -5.71 16.78
C HIS A 27 10.04 -6.40 16.96
N PRO A 28 10.39 -7.40 16.14
CA PRO A 28 11.69 -8.04 16.23
C PRO A 28 12.79 -6.99 15.99
N PRO A 29 13.96 -7.08 16.65
CA PRO A 29 15.09 -6.22 16.31
C PRO A 29 15.54 -6.60 14.90
N VAL A 30 15.13 -5.80 13.92
CA VAL A 30 15.55 -5.92 12.53
C VAL A 30 16.94 -5.33 12.38
N ASP A 31 17.94 -6.10 12.80
CA ASP A 31 19.33 -5.88 12.39
C ASP A 31 19.49 -6.30 10.91
N ASN A 32 18.69 -5.73 10.00
CA ASN A 32 18.90 -5.83 8.56
C ASN A 32 18.25 -4.64 7.86
N ALA A 33 19.10 -3.78 7.30
CA ALA A 33 18.71 -2.55 6.64
C ALA A 33 18.09 -2.80 5.26
N LEU A 34 16.75 -2.80 5.15
CA LEU A 34 15.96 -2.36 3.99
C LEU A 34 14.45 -2.51 4.29
N ALA A 35 13.66 -1.49 3.92
CA ALA A 35 12.20 -1.44 3.86
C ALA A 35 11.42 -1.46 5.20
N GLU A 36 11.10 -0.26 5.71
CA GLU A 36 9.88 -0.07 6.50
C GLU A 36 8.75 0.12 5.49
N GLU A 37 8.19 -0.99 5.02
CA GLU A 37 6.99 -1.02 4.20
C GLU A 37 5.79 -0.87 5.15
N GLU A 38 5.33 0.38 5.30
CA GLU A 38 4.02 0.67 5.85
C GLU A 38 3.01 0.03 4.90
N GLU A 39 2.37 -1.07 5.30
CA GLU A 39 1.37 -1.74 4.47
C GLU A 39 0.18 -0.78 4.29
N ASP A 40 0.13 -0.08 3.16
CA ASP A 40 -0.94 0.84 2.82
C ASP A 40 -2.24 0.05 2.60
N VAL A 41 -3.02 -0.08 3.67
CA VAL A 41 -4.35 -0.70 3.61
C VAL A 41 -5.29 0.24 2.84
N LEU A 42 -5.72 -0.21 1.67
CA LEU A 42 -6.71 0.50 0.86
C LEU A 42 -8.13 0.05 1.24
N VAL A 43 -9.12 0.92 1.03
CA VAL A 43 -10.53 0.59 1.26
C VAL A 43 -11.24 0.51 -0.09
N CYS A 44 -11.92 -0.60 -0.34
CA CYS A 44 -12.67 -0.80 -1.58
C CYS A 44 -13.84 0.20 -1.69
N PRO A 45 -13.95 1.00 -2.76
CA PRO A 45 -15.05 1.96 -2.91
C PRO A 45 -16.41 1.32 -3.20
N ALA A 46 -16.43 0.05 -3.60
CA ALA A 46 -17.66 -0.67 -3.95
C ALA A 46 -18.33 -1.33 -2.75
N CYS A 47 -17.54 -1.90 -1.83
CA CYS A 47 -18.05 -2.64 -0.68
C CYS A 47 -17.52 -2.18 0.68
N GLU A 48 -16.64 -1.16 0.69
CA GLU A 48 -16.06 -0.57 1.90
C GLU A 48 -15.22 -1.54 2.73
N SER A 49 -14.79 -2.65 2.14
CA SER A 49 -13.89 -3.62 2.78
C SER A 49 -12.43 -3.17 2.68
N GLU A 50 -11.64 -3.49 3.71
CA GLU A 50 -10.19 -3.35 3.70
C GLU A 50 -9.58 -4.34 2.70
N VAL A 51 -8.69 -3.85 1.84
CA VAL A 51 -8.04 -4.62 0.78
C VAL A 51 -6.54 -4.35 0.75
N ILE A 52 -5.78 -5.35 0.32
CA ILE A 52 -4.34 -5.25 0.12
C ILE A 52 -4.11 -4.97 -1.38
N PRO A 53 -3.39 -3.90 -1.76
CA PRO A 53 -3.22 -3.50 -3.16
C PRO A 53 -2.52 -4.55 -4.05
N GLU A 54 -1.73 -5.45 -3.49
CA GLU A 54 -0.96 -6.44 -4.27
C GLU A 54 -1.82 -7.44 -5.08
N GLU A 55 -3.10 -7.61 -4.75
CA GLU A 55 -3.97 -8.60 -5.43
C GLU A 55 -4.75 -8.04 -6.64
N GLY A 56 -4.69 -6.74 -6.93
CA GLY A 56 -5.36 -6.13 -8.09
C GLY A 56 -6.89 -6.28 -8.13
N THR A 57 -7.52 -6.91 -7.13
CA THR A 57 -8.97 -7.15 -7.06
C THR A 57 -9.41 -7.33 -5.60
N CYS A 58 -10.58 -6.79 -5.25
CA CYS A 58 -11.16 -6.95 -3.93
C CYS A 58 -11.68 -8.38 -3.72
N PRO A 59 -11.20 -9.13 -2.70
CA PRO A 59 -11.66 -10.50 -2.44
C PRO A 59 -13.12 -10.57 -1.96
N GLU A 60 -13.65 -9.49 -1.40
CA GLU A 60 -15.00 -9.46 -0.80
C GLU A 60 -16.11 -9.23 -1.84
N CYS A 61 -15.85 -8.40 -2.86
CA CYS A 61 -16.86 -8.03 -3.87
C CYS A 61 -16.44 -8.28 -5.31
N GLY A 62 -15.17 -8.62 -5.56
CA GLY A 62 -14.63 -8.81 -6.91
C GLY A 62 -14.38 -7.51 -7.68
N TRP A 63 -14.30 -6.36 -6.99
CA TRP A 63 -13.97 -5.08 -7.63
C TRP A 63 -12.51 -5.06 -8.09
N GLU A 64 -12.27 -4.86 -9.37
CA GLU A 64 -10.94 -4.80 -9.99
C GLU A 64 -10.28 -3.44 -9.71
N PHE A 65 -9.03 -3.45 -9.25
CA PHE A 65 -8.21 -2.25 -9.07
C PHE A 65 -7.18 -2.21 -10.20
N ASP A 66 -7.17 -1.12 -10.97
CA ASP A 66 -6.08 -0.83 -11.91
C ASP A 66 -4.85 -0.40 -11.11
N LEU A 67 -4.07 -1.39 -10.67
CA LEU A 67 -2.81 -1.22 -9.93
C LEU A 67 -1.59 -1.50 -10.82
N ASP A 68 -1.81 -1.74 -12.12
CA ASP A 68 -0.80 -1.72 -13.15
C ASP A 68 -0.32 -0.27 -13.40
N ASP A 69 0.45 0.27 -12.46
CA ASP A 69 1.26 1.51 -12.64
C ASP A 69 2.73 1.21 -12.31
N GLU A 70 3.24 0.07 -12.77
CA GLU A 70 4.68 -0.25 -12.67
C GLU A 70 5.31 -0.56 -14.04
N THR A 71 4.79 0.08 -15.07
CA THR A 71 5.53 0.28 -16.32
C THR A 71 5.37 1.74 -16.72
N ASP A 72 6.28 2.58 -16.22
CA ASP A 72 6.60 3.92 -16.75
C ASP A 72 7.22 3.76 -18.17
N GLU A 73 6.61 2.93 -19.01
CA GLU A 73 6.75 2.96 -20.45
C GLU A 73 6.03 4.23 -20.86
N GLU A 74 6.75 5.35 -20.82
CA GLU A 74 6.24 6.67 -21.16
C GLU A 74 5.71 6.63 -22.61
N GLU A 75 4.43 6.26 -22.76
CA GLU A 75 3.81 6.04 -24.07
C GLU A 75 3.78 7.38 -24.81
N TYR A 76 4.64 7.49 -25.82
CA TYR A 76 4.76 8.71 -26.59
C TYR A 76 3.73 8.73 -27.72
N PHE A 77 2.89 9.75 -27.76
CA PHE A 77 1.86 9.89 -28.78
C PHE A 77 2.21 10.98 -29.80
N CYS A 78 1.99 10.70 -31.08
CA CYS A 78 2.23 11.65 -32.15
C CYS A 78 1.31 12.87 -32.02
N SER A 79 1.87 14.08 -31.87
CA SER A 79 1.07 15.32 -31.77
C SER A 79 0.21 15.64 -33.00
N SER A 80 0.48 15.01 -34.15
CA SER A 80 -0.28 15.24 -35.39
C SER A 80 -1.47 14.29 -35.55
N CYS A 81 -1.36 13.02 -35.15
CA CYS A 81 -2.42 12.03 -35.36
C CYS A 81 -2.91 11.31 -34.10
N GLY A 82 -2.21 11.43 -32.98
CA GLY A 82 -2.55 10.78 -31.71
C GLY A 82 -2.23 9.27 -31.67
N GLU A 83 -1.51 8.74 -32.66
CA GLU A 83 -1.05 7.35 -32.63
C GLU A 83 0.14 7.20 -31.68
N ALA A 84 0.21 6.08 -30.96
CA ALA A 84 1.40 5.70 -30.20
C ALA A 84 2.60 5.52 -31.14
N CYS A 85 3.74 6.07 -30.74
CA CYS A 85 4.98 6.01 -31.50
C CYS A 85 6.18 5.94 -30.56
N ASP A 86 7.30 5.45 -31.09
CA ASP A 86 8.54 5.38 -30.34
C ASP A 86 9.21 6.77 -30.29
N PRO A 87 9.68 7.23 -29.11
CA PRO A 87 10.35 8.52 -28.99
C PRO A 87 11.74 8.56 -29.66
N ASP A 88 12.35 7.42 -29.99
CA ASP A 88 13.62 7.36 -30.72
C ASP A 88 13.42 7.46 -32.25
N ASP A 89 12.19 7.32 -32.75
CA ASP A 89 11.90 7.39 -34.18
C ASP A 89 11.85 8.85 -34.67
N PRO A 90 12.50 9.21 -35.79
CA PRO A 90 12.45 10.58 -36.32
C PRO A 90 11.15 10.89 -37.07
N VAL A 91 10.35 9.88 -37.41
CA VAL A 91 9.13 10.02 -38.22
C VAL A 91 8.04 9.08 -37.75
N CYS A 92 6.82 9.60 -37.57
CA CYS A 92 5.65 8.80 -37.21
C CYS A 92 5.31 7.77 -38.31
N PRO A 93 5.21 6.47 -37.98
CA PRO A 93 4.90 5.42 -38.96
C PRO A 93 3.45 5.47 -39.48
N ASN A 94 2.54 6.12 -38.74
CA ASN A 94 1.12 6.21 -39.10
C ASN A 94 0.84 7.39 -40.06
N CYS A 95 1.32 8.59 -39.73
CA CYS A 95 1.01 9.81 -40.47
C CYS A 95 2.18 10.42 -41.25
N GLY A 96 3.42 9.98 -40.99
CA GLY A 96 4.62 10.52 -41.63
C GLY A 96 5.09 11.87 -41.10
N ALA A 97 4.57 12.34 -39.97
CA ALA A 97 5.04 13.57 -39.31
C ALA A 97 6.49 13.37 -38.80
N HIS A 98 7.35 14.37 -39.03
CA HIS A 98 8.72 14.36 -38.52
C HIS A 98 8.76 14.89 -37.09
N PHE A 99 9.52 14.24 -36.22
CA PHE A 99 9.74 14.67 -34.85
C PHE A 99 11.11 15.34 -34.75
N ASP A 100 11.16 16.54 -34.18
CA ASP A 100 12.40 17.24 -33.83
C ASP A 100 12.56 17.12 -32.30
N HIS A 101 13.21 16.04 -31.85
CA HIS A 101 13.55 15.80 -30.44
C HIS A 101 14.79 16.62 -30.03
#